data_AF-A0A926A9G7-F1
#
_entry.id   AF-A0A926A9G7-F1
#
_cell.length_a   1.000
_cell.length_b   1.000
_cell.length_c   1.000
_cell.angle_alpha   90.00
_cell.angle_beta   90.00
_cell.angle_gamma   90.00
#
_symmetry.space_group_name_H-M   'P 1'
#
loop_
_entity.id
_entity.type
_entity.pdbx_description
1 polymer ?
#
loop_
_entity_poly.entity_id
_entity_poly.type
_entity_poly.pdbx_seq_one_letter_code
_entity_poly.pdbx_strand_id
1 'polypeptide(L)'
;KVFSTRDFGYQRITVERPLRLRFEVGPDALAELAAGRALSKFPDRDSLIEAMRPLIGRSSVKRAEFATRLREALAGLPALPGPVSKAVWAAVSVADPSGELQVDRFGSQLPDPDLRDHENVPLDEDIEAYVAREVLPHVPDAWIDHAKTRIGYEIPFTRHFYVYTPPRPLAEIDAELRSLESEIQRLLAEVTE
;
A
#
# COMPACT_ATOMS: atom_id res chain seq x y z
N LYS A 1 -19.67 31.26 -5.72
CA LYS A 1 -20.33 29.96 -5.43
C LYS A 1 -20.62 29.92 -3.93
N VAL A 2 -21.78 29.41 -3.53
CA VAL A 2 -22.13 29.17 -2.12
C VAL A 2 -22.26 27.67 -1.95
N PHE A 3 -21.60 27.11 -0.94
CA PHE A 3 -21.55 25.67 -0.66
C PHE A 3 -22.06 25.42 0.75
N SER A 4 -22.70 24.27 0.95
CA SER A 4 -22.99 23.74 2.29
C SER A 4 -21.69 23.29 2.96
N THR A 5 -21.65 23.30 4.29
CA THR A 5 -20.52 22.75 5.04
C THR A 5 -20.33 21.27 4.77
N ARG A 6 -21.43 20.53 4.52
CA ARG A 6 -21.41 19.08 4.26
C ARG A 6 -20.85 18.72 2.88
N ASP A 7 -20.88 19.65 1.91
CA ASP A 7 -20.39 19.43 0.54
C ASP A 7 -18.90 19.07 0.47
N PHE A 8 -18.15 19.43 1.50
CA PHE A 8 -16.70 19.18 1.60
C PHE A 8 -16.36 18.10 2.61
N GLY A 9 -17.35 17.56 3.32
CA GLY A 9 -17.13 16.57 4.34
C GLY A 9 -17.16 15.15 3.79
N TYR A 10 -16.34 14.28 4.36
CA TYR A 10 -16.33 12.86 4.06
C TYR A 10 -16.10 12.01 5.32
N GLN A 11 -16.52 10.75 5.24
CA GLN A 11 -16.19 9.67 6.15
C GLN A 11 -15.01 8.91 5.54
N ARG A 12 -13.81 9.10 6.08
CA ARG A 12 -12.64 8.29 5.73
C ARG A 12 -12.78 6.93 6.39
N ILE A 13 -13.11 5.93 5.60
CA ILE A 13 -13.22 4.55 6.06
C ILE A 13 -11.89 3.81 5.88
N THR A 14 -11.70 2.76 6.67
CA THR A 14 -10.60 1.81 6.46
C THR A 14 -11.18 0.55 5.84
N VAL A 15 -10.71 0.24 4.64
CA VAL A 15 -11.07 -0.97 3.91
C VAL A 15 -9.96 -1.99 4.16
N GLU A 16 -10.29 -3.04 4.90
CA GLU A 16 -9.39 -4.14 5.22
C GLU A 16 -9.58 -5.27 4.20
N ARG A 17 -8.50 -5.98 3.92
CA ARG A 17 -8.47 -7.17 3.06
C ARG A 17 -7.88 -8.34 3.83
N PRO A 18 -8.27 -9.59 3.53
CA PRO A 18 -7.85 -10.72 4.33
C PRO A 18 -6.38 -11.05 4.05
N LEU A 19 -5.63 -11.30 5.12
CA LEU A 19 -4.29 -11.84 5.06
C LEU A 19 -4.35 -13.29 4.58
N ARG A 20 -3.71 -13.55 3.44
CA ARG A 20 -3.54 -14.88 2.88
C ARG A 20 -2.06 -15.17 2.76
N LEU A 21 -1.64 -16.33 3.27
CA LEU A 21 -0.23 -16.70 3.34
C LEU A 21 0.04 -18.00 2.59
N ARG A 22 1.16 -18.02 1.88
CA ARG A 22 1.86 -19.23 1.46
C ARG A 22 3.08 -19.41 2.35
N PHE A 23 3.47 -20.65 2.59
CA PHE A 23 4.61 -20.97 3.44
C PHE A 23 5.73 -21.58 2.60
N GLU A 24 6.88 -20.93 2.58
CA GLU A 24 8.04 -21.37 1.81
C GLU A 24 9.35 -20.86 2.41
N VAL A 25 10.44 -21.60 2.16
CA VAL A 25 11.78 -21.06 2.39
C VAL A 25 12.22 -20.37 1.10
N GLY A 26 11.98 -19.07 1.04
CA GLY A 26 12.44 -18.21 -0.06
C GLY A 26 13.98 -18.13 -0.14
N PRO A 27 14.52 -17.63 -1.26
CA PRO A 27 15.97 -17.52 -1.46
C PRO A 27 16.63 -16.65 -0.39
N ASP A 28 15.94 -15.59 0.05
CA ASP A 28 16.46 -14.65 1.04
C ASP A 28 16.04 -14.98 2.48
N ALA A 29 15.09 -15.90 2.68
CA ALA A 29 14.53 -16.22 4.00
C ALA A 29 15.61 -16.65 5.00
N LEU A 30 16.59 -17.45 4.57
CA LEU A 30 17.70 -17.88 5.41
C LEU A 30 18.69 -16.74 5.70
N ALA A 31 18.91 -15.86 4.72
CA ALA A 31 19.78 -14.70 4.90
C ALA A 31 19.16 -13.70 5.88
N GLU A 32 17.86 -13.44 5.77
CA GLU A 32 17.10 -12.61 6.71
C GLU A 32 17.09 -13.20 8.12
N LEU A 33 16.88 -14.52 8.25
CA LEU A 33 16.98 -15.20 9.54
C LEU A 33 18.36 -15.05 10.16
N ALA A 34 19.42 -15.23 9.36
CA ALA A 34 20.79 -15.09 9.80
C ALA A 34 21.09 -13.65 10.26
N ALA A 35 20.64 -12.64 9.54
CA ALA A 35 20.82 -11.23 9.91
C ALA A 35 19.92 -10.80 11.09
N GLY A 36 18.85 -11.55 11.37
CA GLY A 36 17.84 -11.22 12.35
C GLY A 36 18.34 -11.15 13.79
N ARG A 37 17.99 -10.08 14.50
CA ARG A 37 18.34 -9.90 15.93
C ARG A 37 17.81 -11.02 16.81
N ALA A 38 16.70 -11.66 16.43
CA ALA A 38 16.12 -12.77 17.18
C ALA A 38 17.07 -13.98 17.29
N LEU A 39 17.92 -14.21 16.28
CA LEU A 39 18.89 -15.31 16.25
C LEU A 39 20.28 -14.87 16.72
N SER A 40 20.53 -13.57 16.94
CA SER A 40 21.85 -13.02 17.28
C SER A 40 22.49 -13.62 18.54
N LYS A 41 21.68 -14.10 19.50
CA LYS A 41 22.13 -14.75 20.73
C LYS A 41 21.67 -16.21 20.83
N PHE A 42 21.14 -16.78 19.75
CA PHE A 42 20.68 -18.16 19.74
C PHE A 42 21.90 -19.06 19.50
N PRO A 43 22.28 -19.94 20.46
CA PRO A 43 23.50 -20.74 20.34
C PRO A 43 23.52 -21.63 19.10
N ASP A 44 22.36 -22.20 18.74
CA ASP A 44 22.22 -23.13 17.61
C ASP A 44 21.82 -22.43 16.30
N ARG A 45 22.15 -21.15 16.15
CA ARG A 45 21.82 -20.36 14.96
C ARG A 45 22.25 -21.03 13.66
N ASP A 46 23.52 -21.40 13.56
CA ASP A 46 24.08 -21.94 12.31
C ASP A 46 23.47 -23.31 12.00
N SER A 47 23.31 -24.14 13.03
CA SER A 47 22.65 -25.44 12.94
C SER A 47 21.18 -25.32 12.48
N LEU A 48 20.47 -24.29 12.93
CA LEU A 48 19.10 -24.00 12.48
C LEU A 48 19.05 -23.58 11.01
N ILE A 49 19.95 -22.69 10.57
CA ILE A 49 20.01 -22.25 9.17
C ILE A 49 20.34 -23.44 8.26
N GLU A 50 21.32 -24.26 8.63
CA GLU A 50 21.69 -25.46 7.86
C GLU A 50 20.56 -26.50 7.83
N ALA A 51 19.84 -26.70 8.92
CA ALA A 51 18.69 -27.59 8.97
C ALA A 51 17.54 -27.13 8.05
N MET A 52 17.39 -25.83 7.82
CA MET A 52 16.36 -25.28 6.93
C MET A 52 16.79 -25.25 5.45
N ARG A 53 18.09 -25.36 5.13
CA ARG A 53 18.62 -25.34 3.76
C ARG A 53 17.96 -26.37 2.81
N PRO A 54 17.66 -27.61 3.21
CA PRO A 54 16.97 -28.59 2.34
C PRO A 54 15.51 -28.23 2.01
N LEU A 55 14.93 -27.25 2.68
CA LEU A 55 13.56 -26.78 2.46
C LEU A 55 13.49 -25.65 1.42
N ILE A 56 14.63 -25.11 0.95
CA ILE A 56 14.65 -24.07 -0.09
C ILE A 56 13.90 -24.54 -1.33
N GLY A 57 13.03 -23.66 -1.85
CA GLY A 57 12.21 -23.95 -3.03
C GLY A 57 11.01 -24.86 -2.77
N ARG A 58 10.81 -25.35 -1.53
CA ARG A 58 9.58 -26.05 -1.14
C ARG A 58 8.56 -25.04 -0.63
N SER A 59 7.36 -25.08 -1.20
CA SER A 59 6.22 -24.30 -0.75
C SER A 59 5.06 -25.21 -0.29
N SER A 60 4.18 -24.66 0.55
CA SER A 60 2.84 -25.18 0.80
C SER A 60 1.89 -24.02 1.04
N VAL A 61 0.66 -24.17 0.59
CA VAL A 61 -0.43 -23.24 0.93
C VAL A 61 -0.83 -23.43 2.40
N LYS A 62 -0.82 -24.66 2.92
CA LYS A 62 -1.28 -24.97 4.27
C LYS A 62 -0.18 -24.86 5.30
N ARG A 63 -0.42 -24.07 6.34
CA ARG A 63 0.48 -23.90 7.48
C ARG A 63 0.81 -25.22 8.16
N ALA A 64 -0.17 -26.11 8.31
CA ALA A 64 0.00 -27.39 9.00
C ALA A 64 0.96 -28.34 8.27
N GLU A 65 0.91 -28.37 6.94
CA GLU A 65 1.81 -29.17 6.12
C GLU A 65 3.24 -28.63 6.22
N PHE A 66 3.40 -27.31 6.11
CA PHE A 66 4.72 -26.68 6.26
C PHE A 66 5.28 -26.84 7.68
N ALA A 67 4.44 -26.74 8.71
CA ALA A 67 4.82 -26.97 10.10
C ALA A 67 5.37 -28.38 10.32
N THR A 68 4.80 -29.38 9.64
CA THR A 68 5.28 -30.76 9.72
C THR A 68 6.67 -30.89 9.10
N ARG A 69 6.88 -30.33 7.90
CA ARG A 69 8.20 -30.30 7.24
C ARG A 69 9.24 -29.57 8.07
N LEU A 70 8.87 -28.44 8.67
CA LEU A 70 9.75 -27.67 9.54
C LEU A 70 10.13 -28.48 10.80
N ARG A 71 9.16 -29.19 11.41
CA ARG A 71 9.43 -30.07 12.56
C ARG A 71 10.38 -31.20 12.20
N GLU A 72 10.19 -31.83 11.04
CA GLU A 72 11.07 -32.90 10.55
C GLU A 72 12.49 -32.38 10.30
N ALA A 73 12.62 -31.23 9.63
CA ALA A 73 13.91 -30.60 9.36
C ALA A 73 14.65 -30.21 10.64
N LEU A 74 13.94 -29.75 11.66
CA LEU A 74 14.50 -29.27 12.93
C LEU A 74 14.56 -30.36 14.03
N ALA A 75 14.29 -31.63 13.71
CA ALA A 75 14.16 -32.70 14.72
C ALA A 75 15.43 -32.91 15.59
N GLY A 76 16.61 -32.51 15.09
CA GLY A 76 17.88 -32.59 15.82
C GLY A 76 18.21 -31.39 16.70
N LEU A 77 17.34 -30.37 16.74
CA LEU A 77 17.57 -29.12 17.48
C LEU A 77 16.75 -29.06 18.78
N PRO A 78 17.23 -28.30 19.78
CA PRO A 78 16.41 -28.02 20.96
C PRO A 78 15.16 -27.22 20.57
N ALA A 79 14.16 -27.27 21.46
CA ALA A 79 12.93 -26.49 21.28
C ALA A 79 13.25 -25.00 21.10
N LEU A 80 12.73 -24.41 20.01
CA LEU A 80 13.00 -23.03 19.69
C LEU A 80 12.39 -22.09 20.73
N PRO A 81 13.15 -21.13 21.28
CA PRO A 81 12.59 -20.06 22.09
C PRO A 81 11.52 -19.28 21.31
N GLY A 82 10.53 -18.74 22.01
CA GLY A 82 9.42 -17.99 21.39
C GLY A 82 9.86 -16.93 20.37
N PRO A 83 10.85 -16.06 20.65
CA PRO A 83 11.35 -15.08 19.68
C PRO A 83 11.96 -15.70 18.42
N VAL A 84 12.69 -16.80 18.55
CA VAL A 84 13.32 -17.51 17.42
C VAL A 84 12.24 -18.20 16.58
N SER A 85 11.29 -18.88 17.22
CA SER A 85 10.15 -19.49 16.54
C SER A 85 9.33 -18.46 15.76
N LYS A 86 9.07 -17.29 16.36
CA LYS A 86 8.39 -16.18 15.70
C LYS A 86 9.17 -15.67 14.48
N ALA A 87 10.50 -15.53 14.60
CA ALA A 87 11.35 -15.10 13.48
C ALA A 87 11.34 -16.12 12.34
N VAL A 88 11.46 -17.43 12.65
CA VAL A 88 11.37 -18.50 11.65
C VAL A 88 10.03 -18.46 10.92
N TRP A 89 8.92 -18.37 11.65
CA TRP A 89 7.60 -18.28 11.02
C TRP A 89 7.41 -17.00 10.20
N ALA A 90 7.97 -15.86 10.63
CA ALA A 90 7.92 -14.64 9.85
C ALA A 90 8.69 -14.77 8.52
N ALA A 91 9.90 -15.34 8.54
CA ALA A 91 10.74 -15.49 7.36
C ALA A 91 10.19 -16.49 6.33
N VAL A 92 9.38 -17.46 6.75
CA VAL A 92 8.80 -18.48 5.87
C VAL A 92 7.35 -18.20 5.49
N SER A 93 6.74 -17.13 6.00
CA SER A 93 5.37 -16.75 5.69
C SER A 93 5.38 -15.64 4.65
N VAL A 94 4.87 -15.93 3.46
CA VAL A 94 4.85 -15.01 2.32
C VAL A 94 3.41 -14.66 1.99
N ALA A 95 3.11 -13.37 1.85
CA ALA A 95 1.80 -12.90 1.41
C ALA A 95 1.50 -13.42 0.00
N ASP A 96 0.35 -14.08 -0.17
CA ASP A 96 -0.06 -14.68 -1.44
C ASP A 96 -1.59 -14.66 -1.55
N PRO A 97 -2.19 -14.02 -2.58
CA PRO A 97 -3.63 -14.04 -2.81
C PRO A 97 -4.24 -15.45 -2.94
N SER A 98 -3.44 -16.44 -3.37
CA SER A 98 -3.85 -17.85 -3.46
C SER A 98 -3.51 -18.65 -2.20
N GLY A 99 -2.97 -17.99 -1.18
CA GLY A 99 -2.57 -18.56 0.09
C GLY A 99 -3.73 -18.97 0.99
N GLU A 100 -3.39 -19.63 2.10
CA GLU A 100 -4.33 -19.98 3.15
C GLU A 100 -4.79 -18.72 3.89
N LEU A 101 -6.11 -18.58 4.03
CA LEU A 101 -6.74 -17.51 4.80
C LEU A 101 -6.30 -17.60 6.27
N GLN A 102 -5.72 -16.52 6.77
CA GLN A 102 -5.32 -16.44 8.16
C GLN A 102 -6.45 -15.89 9.02
N VAL A 103 -6.71 -16.57 10.12
CA VAL A 103 -7.74 -16.20 11.09
C VAL A 103 -7.14 -16.05 12.48
N ASP A 104 -7.77 -15.24 13.30
CA ASP A 104 -7.46 -15.14 14.72
C ASP A 104 -7.98 -16.38 15.48
N ARG A 105 -7.73 -16.39 16.80
CA ARG A 105 -8.19 -17.44 17.71
C ARG A 105 -9.72 -17.58 17.80
N PHE A 106 -10.46 -16.58 17.35
CA PHE A 106 -11.92 -16.53 17.37
C PHE A 106 -12.54 -16.84 15.99
N GLY A 107 -11.71 -17.12 14.98
CA GLY A 107 -12.15 -17.41 13.62
C GLY A 107 -12.39 -16.15 12.75
N SER A 108 -12.06 -14.96 13.25
CA SER A 108 -12.15 -13.73 12.47
C SER A 108 -10.96 -13.62 11.52
N GLN A 109 -11.20 -13.14 10.29
CA GLN A 109 -10.15 -12.94 9.31
C GLN A 109 -9.13 -11.92 9.82
N LEU A 110 -7.84 -12.21 9.65
CA LEU A 110 -6.79 -11.24 9.96
C LEU A 110 -6.64 -10.25 8.81
N PRO A 111 -6.50 -8.94 9.08
CA PRO A 111 -6.24 -7.96 8.04
C PRO A 111 -4.82 -8.08 7.50
N ASP A 112 -4.67 -7.87 6.20
CA ASP A 112 -3.39 -7.66 5.55
C ASP A 112 -3.02 -6.16 5.58
N PRO A 113 -2.03 -5.73 6.37
CA PRO A 113 -1.65 -4.33 6.46
C PRO A 113 -1.12 -3.75 5.14
N ASP A 114 -0.54 -4.57 4.27
CA ASP A 114 0.06 -4.12 3.01
C ASP A 114 -1.00 -3.91 1.93
N LEU A 115 -2.18 -4.51 2.10
CA LEU A 115 -3.35 -4.35 1.23
C LEU A 115 -4.45 -3.50 1.85
N ARG A 116 -4.19 -2.82 2.97
CA ARG A 116 -5.15 -1.94 3.61
C ARG A 116 -5.31 -0.66 2.79
N ASP A 117 -6.56 -0.33 2.49
CA ASP A 117 -6.91 0.87 1.74
C ASP A 117 -7.80 1.83 2.55
N HIS A 118 -7.95 3.04 2.02
CA HIS A 118 -8.78 4.08 2.59
C HIS A 118 -9.67 4.69 1.52
N GLU A 119 -10.95 4.80 1.82
CA GLU A 119 -11.92 5.46 0.94
C GLU A 119 -12.54 6.67 1.64
N ASN A 120 -12.81 7.71 0.86
CA ASN A 120 -13.48 8.91 1.33
C ASN A 120 -14.93 8.90 0.84
N VAL A 121 -15.85 8.49 1.72
CA VAL A 121 -17.29 8.45 1.42
C VAL A 121 -17.91 9.81 1.73
N PRO A 122 -18.66 10.46 0.83
CA PRO A 122 -19.35 11.72 1.14
C PRO A 122 -20.18 11.63 2.43
N LEU A 123 -20.25 12.72 3.22
CA LEU A 123 -21.00 12.72 4.50
C LEU A 123 -22.49 12.42 4.36
N ASP A 124 -23.06 12.67 3.19
CA ASP A 124 -24.49 12.48 2.89
C ASP A 124 -24.78 11.10 2.29
N GLU A 125 -23.77 10.26 2.16
CA GLU A 125 -23.89 8.91 1.60
C GLU A 125 -23.69 7.84 2.68
N ASP A 126 -24.46 6.75 2.55
CA ASP A 126 -24.34 5.56 3.39
C ASP A 126 -23.07 4.77 3.04
N ILE A 127 -22.29 4.39 4.05
CA ILE A 127 -20.98 3.76 3.85
C ILE A 127 -21.14 2.42 3.16
N GLU A 128 -22.11 1.62 3.60
CA GLU A 128 -22.34 0.27 3.13
C GLU A 128 -22.82 0.27 1.68
N ALA A 129 -23.72 1.19 1.32
CA ALA A 129 -24.16 1.39 -0.06
C ALA A 129 -23.01 1.84 -0.99
N TYR A 130 -22.14 2.74 -0.52
CA TYR A 130 -20.95 3.15 -1.27
C TYR A 130 -20.00 1.97 -1.49
N VAL A 131 -19.67 1.23 -0.42
CA VAL A 131 -18.73 0.09 -0.48
C VAL A 131 -19.27 -1.03 -1.36
N ALA A 132 -20.57 -1.31 -1.32
CA ALA A 132 -21.19 -2.30 -2.20
C ALA A 132 -21.10 -1.92 -3.69
N ARG A 133 -21.09 -0.61 -4.01
CA ARG A 133 -21.05 -0.11 -5.38
C ARG A 133 -19.62 0.07 -5.91
N GLU A 134 -18.72 0.60 -5.09
CA GLU A 134 -17.39 1.05 -5.52
C GLU A 134 -16.25 0.12 -5.08
N VAL A 135 -16.41 -0.64 -3.99
CA VAL A 135 -15.31 -1.45 -3.42
C VAL A 135 -15.50 -2.94 -3.72
N LEU A 136 -16.62 -3.53 -3.30
CA LEU A 136 -16.87 -4.97 -3.39
C LEU A 136 -16.80 -5.55 -4.83
N PRO A 137 -17.18 -4.82 -5.90
CA PRO A 137 -16.99 -5.32 -7.27
C PRO A 137 -15.53 -5.54 -7.66
N HIS A 138 -14.60 -4.82 -7.04
CA HIS A 138 -13.17 -4.91 -7.29
C HIS A 138 -12.45 -5.78 -6.25
N VAL A 139 -12.92 -5.74 -5.00
CA VAL A 139 -12.35 -6.49 -3.87
C VAL A 139 -13.47 -7.19 -3.09
N PRO A 140 -13.92 -8.37 -3.54
CA PRO A 140 -15.11 -9.02 -2.99
C PRO A 140 -14.96 -9.50 -1.54
N ASP A 141 -13.74 -9.69 -1.06
CA ASP A 141 -13.42 -10.15 0.29
C ASP A 141 -13.02 -9.03 1.24
N ALA A 142 -13.18 -7.77 0.83
CA ALA A 142 -12.93 -6.62 1.68
C ALA A 142 -14.03 -6.42 2.74
N TRP A 143 -13.65 -5.85 3.87
CA TRP A 143 -14.59 -5.39 4.91
C TRP A 143 -14.15 -4.04 5.49
N ILE A 144 -15.07 -3.37 6.17
CA ILE A 144 -14.82 -2.06 6.77
C ILE A 144 -14.43 -2.25 8.25
N ASP A 145 -13.34 -1.60 8.66
CA ASP A 145 -13.06 -1.40 10.09
C ASP A 145 -13.71 -0.10 10.58
N HIS A 146 -14.95 -0.20 11.06
CA HIS A 146 -15.72 0.95 11.54
C HIS A 146 -15.07 1.65 12.74
N ALA A 147 -14.22 0.97 13.52
CA ALA A 147 -13.53 1.59 14.65
C ALA A 147 -12.47 2.60 14.20
N LYS A 148 -11.98 2.47 12.95
CA LYS A 148 -11.00 3.37 12.34
C LYS A 148 -11.62 4.47 11.46
N THR A 149 -12.94 4.51 11.32
CA THR A 149 -13.61 5.55 10.53
C THR A 149 -13.44 6.93 11.16
N ARG A 150 -13.10 7.92 10.34
CA ARG A 150 -12.90 9.33 10.76
C ARG A 150 -13.65 10.29 9.85
N ILE A 151 -14.20 11.35 10.42
CA ILE A 151 -14.78 12.45 9.64
C ILE A 151 -13.66 13.42 9.25
N GLY A 152 -13.57 13.73 7.96
CA GLY A 152 -12.64 14.69 7.39
C GLY A 152 -13.38 15.74 6.55
N TYR A 153 -12.67 16.83 6.22
CA TYR A 153 -13.16 17.86 5.30
C TYR A 153 -12.05 18.20 4.32
N GLU A 154 -12.40 18.32 3.04
CA GLU A 154 -11.46 18.71 1.98
C GLU A 154 -12.17 19.61 0.96
N ILE A 155 -11.53 20.74 0.66
CA ILE A 155 -12.00 21.68 -0.36
C ILE A 155 -11.09 21.53 -1.58
N PRO A 156 -11.52 20.87 -2.66
CA PRO A 156 -10.70 20.75 -3.86
C PRO A 156 -10.70 22.08 -4.61
N PHE A 157 -9.73 22.93 -4.26
CA PHE A 157 -9.69 24.32 -4.74
C PHE A 157 -9.66 24.41 -6.26
N THR A 158 -8.88 23.54 -6.90
CA THR A 158 -8.77 23.49 -8.36
C THR A 158 -10.11 23.14 -9.00
N ARG A 159 -10.83 22.14 -8.49
CA ARG A 159 -12.14 21.73 -9.04
C ARG A 159 -13.18 22.85 -8.96
N HIS A 160 -13.19 23.63 -7.88
CA HIS A 160 -14.24 24.61 -7.64
C HIS A 160 -13.90 26.04 -8.06
N PHE A 161 -12.63 26.42 -7.97
CA PHE A 161 -12.18 27.81 -8.12
C PHE A 161 -11.14 28.00 -9.23
N TYR A 162 -10.61 26.94 -9.84
CA TYR A 162 -9.78 27.12 -11.02
C TYR A 162 -10.64 27.63 -12.17
N VAL A 163 -10.26 28.79 -12.69
CA VAL A 163 -10.78 29.33 -13.94
C VAL A 163 -9.66 29.19 -14.95
N TYR A 164 -9.90 28.41 -16.00
CA TYR A 164 -8.94 28.29 -17.09
C TYR A 164 -8.79 29.65 -17.76
N THR A 165 -7.59 30.21 -17.69
CA THR A 165 -7.22 31.40 -18.45
C THR A 165 -6.52 30.93 -19.72
N PRO A 166 -7.17 31.02 -20.90
CA PRO A 166 -6.50 30.70 -22.14
C PRO A 166 -5.30 31.64 -22.35
N PRO A 167 -4.22 31.17 -22.98
CA PRO A 167 -3.13 32.05 -23.39
C PRO A 167 -3.66 33.12 -24.35
N ARG A 168 -2.99 34.27 -24.38
CA ARG A 168 -3.35 35.35 -25.31
C ARG A 168 -3.31 34.86 -26.76
N PRO A 169 -4.23 35.31 -27.63
CA PRO A 169 -4.27 34.89 -29.03
C PRO A 169 -2.97 35.18 -29.78
N LEU A 170 -2.55 34.28 -30.66
CA LEU A 170 -1.33 34.43 -31.45
C LEU A 170 -1.33 35.73 -32.28
N ALA A 171 -2.49 36.10 -32.84
CA ALA A 171 -2.64 37.31 -33.64
C ALA A 171 -2.34 38.61 -32.86
N GLU A 172 -2.63 38.63 -31.56
CA GLU A 172 -2.27 39.78 -30.72
C GLU A 172 -0.76 39.84 -30.48
N ILE A 173 -0.13 38.68 -30.29
CA ILE A 173 1.33 38.58 -30.16
C ILE A 173 1.99 39.09 -31.44
N ASP A 174 1.52 38.63 -32.60
CA ASP A 174 2.06 39.05 -33.90
C ASP A 174 1.89 40.56 -34.15
N ALA A 175 0.75 41.13 -33.76
CA ALA A 175 0.50 42.57 -33.88
C ALA A 175 1.41 43.41 -32.97
N GLU A 176 1.59 42.98 -31.71
CA GLU A 176 2.52 43.62 -30.78
C GLU A 176 3.97 43.54 -31.26
N LEU A 177 4.40 42.38 -31.75
CA LEU A 177 5.74 42.19 -32.30
C LEU A 177 6.01 43.16 -33.46
N ARG A 178 5.08 43.28 -34.42
CA ARG A 178 5.21 44.24 -35.55
C ARG A 178 5.26 45.69 -35.09
N SER A 179 4.47 46.05 -34.07
CA SER A 179 4.48 47.40 -33.50
C SER A 179 5.84 47.70 -32.85
N LEU A 180 6.36 46.77 -32.05
CA LEU A 180 7.67 46.89 -31.42
C LEU A 180 8.80 46.95 -32.46
N GLU A 181 8.74 46.13 -33.51
CA GLU A 181 9.71 46.18 -34.63
C GLU A 181 9.73 47.57 -35.29
N SER A 182 8.55 48.15 -35.56
CA SER A 182 8.44 49.47 -36.17
C SER A 182 8.99 50.57 -35.26
N GLU A 183 8.75 50.47 -33.96
CA GLU A 183 9.29 51.40 -32.97
C GLU A 183 10.82 51.31 -32.85
N ILE A 184 11.37 50.09 -32.81
CA ILE A 184 12.82 49.86 -32.78
C ILE A 184 13.48 50.44 -34.02
N GLN A 185 12.90 50.23 -35.21
CA GLN A 185 13.44 50.80 -36.46
C GLN A 185 13.48 52.32 -36.43
N ARG A 186 12.43 52.97 -35.91
CA ARG A 186 12.40 54.43 -35.74
C ARG A 186 13.48 54.91 -34.77
N LEU A 187 13.61 54.29 -33.59
CA LEU A 187 14.60 54.67 -32.60
C LEU A 187 16.04 54.50 -33.11
N LEU A 188 16.31 53.42 -33.86
CA LEU A 188 17.62 53.21 -34.47
C LEU A 188 17.94 54.27 -35.52
N ALA A 189 16.95 54.69 -36.32
CA ALA A 189 17.13 55.76 -37.30
C ALA A 189 17.52 57.09 -36.65
N GLU A 190 16.88 57.45 -35.53
CA GLU A 190 17.18 58.67 -34.75
C GLU A 190 18.60 58.70 -34.17
N VAL A 191 19.24 57.55 -33.95
CA VAL A 191 20.61 57.45 -33.41
C VAL A 191 21.68 57.45 -34.52
N THR A 192 21.30 57.12 -35.75
CA THR A 192 22.21 57.07 -36.90
C THR A 192 22.27 58.36 -37.72
N GLU A 193 21.48 59.39 -37.38
CA GLU A 193 21.66 60.78 -37.81
C GLU A 193 22.56 61.57 -36.84
#